data_AF-A0A1H8YPN6-F1
#
_entry.id   AF-A0A1H8YPN6-F1
#
_cell.length_a   1.000
_cell.length_b   1.000
_cell.length_c   1.000
_cell.angle_alpha   90.00
_cell.angle_beta   90.00
_cell.angle_gamma   90.00
#
_symmetry.space_group_name_H-M   'P 1'
#
loop_
_entity.id
_entity.type
_entity.pdbx_description
1 polymer ?
#
loop_
_entity_poly.entity_id
_entity_poly.type
_entity_poly.pdbx_seq_one_letter_code
_entity_poly.pdbx_strand_id
1 'polypeptide(L)'
;MASVTATVERMIRRFPSLYANRTQCLHALFYVLGNGYAWSAGELVDITRDERTEEDADAAFLAPLIARHGPDHPIVEQATARFAADRAPTLSRRGRAAALARTPGELGPHDPYPLTTGCALSTMPADARPDWRAAADEITAAVAEHVNSGKYSGIHERITTFPGRPPD
;
A
#
# COMPACT_ATOMS: atom_id res chain seq x y z
N MET A 1 -15.82 -3.36 -12.87
CA MET A 1 -15.32 -2.35 -11.92
C MET A 1 -14.81 -3.06 -10.68
N ALA A 2 -13.64 -2.66 -10.17
CA ALA A 2 -13.03 -3.32 -9.02
C ALA A 2 -13.67 -2.79 -7.71
N SER A 3 -13.83 -3.65 -6.70
CA SER A 3 -14.16 -3.20 -5.35
C SER A 3 -12.91 -2.67 -4.64
N VAL A 4 -13.08 -1.96 -3.52
CA VAL A 4 -11.96 -1.61 -2.64
C VAL A 4 -11.15 -2.86 -2.28
N THR A 5 -11.82 -3.94 -1.86
CA THR A 5 -11.16 -5.20 -1.48
C THR A 5 -10.33 -5.78 -2.63
N ALA A 6 -10.87 -5.80 -3.85
CA ALA A 6 -10.13 -6.29 -5.01
C ALA A 6 -8.90 -5.41 -5.32
N THR A 7 -9.03 -4.09 -5.13
CA THR A 7 -7.93 -3.14 -5.32
C THR A 7 -6.83 -3.34 -4.28
N VAL A 8 -7.19 -3.46 -3.00
CA VAL A 8 -6.26 -3.73 -1.90
C VAL A 8 -5.57 -5.10 -2.09
N GLU A 9 -6.33 -6.14 -2.48
CA GLU A 9 -5.74 -7.45 -2.78
C GLU A 9 -4.68 -7.34 -3.88
N ARG A 10 -4.98 -6.62 -4.97
CA ARG A 10 -4.04 -6.38 -6.05
C ARG A 10 -2.79 -5.65 -5.58
N MET A 11 -2.94 -4.61 -4.75
CA MET A 11 -1.79 -3.88 -4.18
C MET A 11 -0.89 -4.79 -3.35
N ILE A 12 -1.47 -5.61 -2.45
CA ILE A 12 -0.68 -6.54 -1.61
C ILE A 12 0.00 -7.62 -2.45
N ARG A 13 -0.65 -8.13 -3.51
CA ARG A 13 -0.02 -9.10 -4.41
C ARG A 13 1.16 -8.49 -5.18
N ARG A 14 0.97 -7.27 -5.67
CA ARG A 14 1.92 -6.57 -6.53
C ARG A 14 3.13 -6.03 -5.77
N PHE A 15 2.88 -5.47 -4.58
CA PHE A 15 3.87 -4.83 -3.73
C PHE A 15 3.84 -5.33 -2.26
N PRO A 16 4.04 -6.64 -2.01
CA PRO A 16 3.95 -7.22 -0.66
C PRO A 16 5.03 -6.73 0.31
N SER A 17 6.12 -6.15 -0.20
CA SER A 17 7.14 -5.51 0.65
C SER A 17 6.67 -4.16 1.21
N LEU A 18 5.89 -3.42 0.42
CA LEU A 18 5.35 -2.11 0.78
C LEU A 18 4.08 -2.21 1.62
N TYR A 19 3.23 -3.20 1.33
CA TYR A 19 1.91 -3.32 1.95
C TYR A 19 1.74 -4.66 2.67
N ALA A 20 1.83 -4.62 3.99
CA ALA A 20 1.64 -5.79 4.84
C ALA A 20 0.17 -6.09 5.13
N ASN A 21 -0.72 -5.09 5.02
CA ASN A 21 -2.14 -5.22 5.36
C ASN A 21 -3.03 -4.19 4.63
N ARG A 22 -4.35 -4.31 4.82
CA ARG A 22 -5.36 -3.41 4.26
C ARG A 22 -5.15 -1.94 4.64
N THR A 23 -4.93 -1.65 5.92
CA THR A 23 -4.81 -0.28 6.43
C THR A 23 -3.65 0.46 5.75
N GLN A 24 -2.51 -0.21 5.55
CA GLN A 24 -1.38 0.37 4.81
C GLN A 24 -1.70 0.64 3.33
N CYS A 25 -2.48 -0.23 2.68
CA CYS A 25 -2.95 0.04 1.32
C CYS A 25 -3.89 1.25 1.26
N LEU A 26 -4.85 1.33 2.19
CA LEU A 26 -5.79 2.46 2.25
C LEU A 26 -5.06 3.76 2.58
N HIS A 27 -4.08 3.71 3.46
CA HIS A 27 -3.19 4.85 3.73
C HIS A 27 -2.52 5.33 2.44
N ALA A 28 -1.89 4.42 1.70
CA ALA A 28 -1.29 4.75 0.43
C ALA A 28 -2.30 5.33 -0.58
N LEU A 29 -3.49 4.72 -0.71
CA LEU A 29 -4.53 5.16 -1.64
C LEU A 29 -5.07 6.56 -1.32
N PHE A 30 -5.24 6.91 -0.04
CA PHE A 30 -5.95 8.11 0.38
C PHE A 30 -5.05 9.27 0.81
N TYR A 31 -3.89 8.98 1.42
CA TYR A 31 -3.00 10.00 2.01
C TYR A 31 -1.74 10.27 1.19
N VAL A 32 -1.25 9.30 0.41
CA VAL A 32 0.01 9.46 -0.33
C VAL A 32 -0.24 10.12 -1.68
N LEU A 33 0.33 11.31 -1.87
CA LEU A 33 0.32 12.01 -3.16
C LEU A 33 1.16 11.24 -4.19
N GLY A 34 0.66 11.13 -5.42
CA GLY A 34 1.40 10.45 -6.50
C GLY A 34 1.47 8.92 -6.35
N ASN A 35 0.52 8.32 -5.63
CA ASN A 35 0.41 6.87 -5.43
C ASN A 35 0.04 6.07 -6.69
N GLY A 36 -0.17 6.74 -7.84
CA GLY A 36 -0.56 6.10 -9.09
C GLY A 36 -2.05 5.80 -9.25
N TYR A 37 -2.90 6.32 -8.37
CA TYR A 37 -4.36 6.17 -8.46
C TYR A 37 -5.05 7.53 -8.65
N ALA A 38 -6.17 7.52 -9.38
CA ALA A 38 -7.00 8.70 -9.59
C ALA A 38 -8.49 8.35 -9.52
N TRP A 39 -9.31 9.33 -9.15
CA TRP A 39 -10.76 9.18 -9.17
C TRP A 39 -11.28 9.13 -10.61
N SER A 40 -12.10 8.12 -10.91
CA SER A 40 -12.81 7.98 -12.17
C SER A 40 -14.15 7.30 -11.90
N ALA A 41 -15.27 7.93 -12.30
CA ALA A 41 -16.62 7.39 -12.12
C ALA A 41 -16.90 6.89 -10.68
N GLY A 42 -16.51 7.68 -9.68
CA GLY A 42 -16.73 7.37 -8.27
C GLY A 42 -15.84 6.27 -7.67
N GLU A 43 -14.78 5.81 -8.35
CA GLU A 43 -13.79 4.86 -7.83
C GLU A 43 -12.35 5.33 -8.02
N LEU A 44 -11.43 4.85 -7.17
CA LEU A 44 -9.99 5.01 -7.42
C LEU A 44 -9.52 3.92 -8.39
N VAL A 45 -9.01 4.36 -9.53
CA VAL A 45 -8.45 3.50 -10.57
C VAL A 45 -6.94 3.68 -10.64
N ASP A 46 -6.23 2.57 -10.86
CA ASP A 46 -4.79 2.58 -11.12
C ASP A 46 -4.56 3.23 -12.50
N ILE A 47 -3.86 4.36 -12.52
CA ILE A 47 -3.49 5.09 -13.73
C ILE A 47 -2.04 4.84 -14.13
N THR A 48 -1.31 4.00 -13.37
CA THR A 48 0.04 3.61 -13.75
C THR A 48 -0.02 2.71 -14.98
N ARG A 49 0.83 3.01 -15.97
CA ARG A 49 1.07 2.14 -17.13
C ARG A 49 2.18 1.14 -16.88
N ASP A 50 2.79 1.20 -15.70
CA ASP A 50 3.78 0.24 -15.31
C ASP A 50 3.03 -1.04 -14.97
N GLU A 51 3.38 -2.15 -15.63
CA GLU A 51 2.88 -3.49 -15.29
C GLU A 51 3.89 -4.26 -14.44
N ARG A 52 5.09 -3.69 -14.21
CA ARG A 52 6.13 -4.35 -13.42
C ARG A 52 5.65 -4.63 -12.01
N THR A 53 5.93 -5.83 -11.57
CA THR A 53 5.66 -6.35 -10.24
C THR A 53 6.95 -6.44 -9.44
N GLU A 54 6.85 -6.61 -8.12
CA GLU A 54 8.04 -6.99 -7.34
C GLU A 54 8.66 -8.30 -7.85
N GLU A 55 7.88 -9.20 -8.44
CA GLU A 55 8.40 -10.46 -9.02
C GLU A 55 9.31 -10.22 -10.23
N ASP A 56 8.96 -9.25 -11.08
CA ASP A 56 9.79 -8.86 -12.22
C ASP A 56 11.12 -8.25 -11.75
N ALA A 57 11.07 -7.44 -10.68
CA ALA A 57 12.26 -6.89 -10.05
C ALA A 57 13.13 -7.98 -9.41
N ASP A 58 12.50 -8.97 -8.78
CA ASP A 58 13.16 -10.12 -8.16
C ASP A 58 13.88 -10.99 -9.20
N ALA A 59 13.23 -11.28 -10.32
CA ALA A 59 13.84 -12.01 -11.43
C ALA A 59 15.03 -11.25 -12.03
N ALA A 60 14.90 -9.92 -12.19
CA ALA A 60 15.98 -9.06 -12.69
C ALA A 60 17.21 -9.02 -11.77
N PHE A 61 17.04 -9.26 -10.46
CA PHE A 61 18.15 -9.27 -9.50
C PHE A 61 19.12 -10.45 -9.73
N LEU A 62 18.60 -11.66 -9.98
CA LEU A 62 19.43 -12.86 -10.16
C LEU A 62 19.94 -13.02 -11.61
N ALA A 63 19.27 -12.41 -12.59
CA ALA A 63 19.57 -12.58 -14.01
C ALA A 63 21.05 -12.33 -14.39
N PRO A 64 21.74 -11.26 -13.90
CA PRO A 64 23.15 -11.04 -14.24
C PRO A 64 24.08 -12.14 -13.71
N LEU A 65 23.76 -12.68 -12.53
CA LEU A 65 24.56 -13.72 -11.90
C LEU A 65 24.40 -15.06 -12.63
N ILE A 66 23.17 -15.40 -13.02
CA ILE A 66 22.85 -16.58 -13.83
C ILE A 66 23.53 -16.48 -15.19
N ALA A 67 23.46 -15.31 -15.85
CA ALA A 67 24.09 -15.11 -17.16
C ALA A 67 25.61 -15.27 -17.12
N ARG A 68 26.26 -14.89 -16.00
CA ARG A 68 27.72 -14.97 -15.84
C ARG A 68 28.22 -16.36 -15.49
N HIS A 69 27.48 -17.11 -14.67
CA HIS A 69 27.97 -18.34 -14.04
C HIS A 69 27.20 -19.61 -14.44
N GLY A 70 26.02 -19.48 -15.05
CA GLY A 70 25.08 -20.58 -15.30
C GLY A 70 24.18 -20.85 -14.08
N PRO A 71 22.98 -21.42 -14.30
CA PRO A 71 21.97 -21.62 -13.24
C PRO A 71 22.42 -22.60 -12.14
N ASP A 72 23.25 -23.60 -12.50
CA ASP A 72 23.68 -24.67 -11.59
C ASP A 72 24.98 -24.33 -10.83
N HIS A 73 25.50 -23.11 -10.97
CA HIS A 73 26.74 -22.72 -10.31
C HIS A 73 26.53 -22.50 -8.80
N PRO A 74 27.41 -22.98 -7.90
CA PRO A 74 27.21 -22.87 -6.45
C PRO A 74 26.98 -21.43 -5.93
N ILE A 75 27.62 -20.43 -6.54
CA ILE A 75 27.38 -19.01 -6.22
C ILE A 75 25.93 -18.58 -6.54
N VAL A 76 25.34 -19.08 -7.63
CA VAL A 76 23.95 -18.79 -8.01
C VAL A 76 23.00 -19.48 -7.04
N GLU A 77 23.27 -20.73 -6.67
CA GLU A 77 22.49 -21.46 -5.67
C GLU A 77 22.49 -20.72 -4.32
N GLN A 78 23.67 -20.33 -3.83
CA GLN A 78 23.80 -19.59 -2.57
C GLN A 78 23.08 -18.24 -2.61
N ALA A 79 23.22 -17.49 -3.71
CA ALA A 79 22.52 -16.22 -3.88
C ALA A 79 21.00 -16.40 -3.93
N THR A 80 20.52 -17.43 -4.63
CA THR A 80 19.09 -17.78 -4.72
C THR A 80 18.54 -18.16 -3.35
N ALA A 81 19.24 -18.99 -2.59
CA ALA A 81 18.81 -19.40 -1.25
C ALA A 81 18.72 -18.21 -0.29
N ARG A 82 19.72 -17.32 -0.30
CA ARG A 82 19.70 -16.09 0.51
C ARG A 82 18.56 -15.17 0.10
N PHE A 83 18.38 -14.96 -1.21
CA PHE A 83 17.31 -14.13 -1.73
C PHE A 83 15.92 -14.68 -1.35
N ALA A 84 15.72 -16.00 -1.47
CA ALA A 84 14.48 -16.64 -1.05
C ALA A 84 14.21 -16.50 0.45
N ALA A 85 15.25 -16.60 1.30
CA ALA A 85 15.13 -16.38 2.74
C ALA A 85 14.73 -14.93 3.05
N ASP A 86 15.37 -13.95 2.42
CA ASP A 86 15.07 -12.52 2.59
C ASP A 86 13.65 -12.19 2.10
N ARG A 87 13.15 -12.89 1.08
CA ARG A 87 11.80 -12.72 0.49
C ARG A 87 10.70 -13.57 1.13
N ALA A 88 11.02 -14.49 2.03
CA ALA A 88 10.01 -15.36 2.64
C ALA A 88 8.81 -14.58 3.26
N PRO A 89 9.01 -13.45 3.97
CA PRO A 89 7.89 -12.66 4.49
C PRO A 89 7.01 -12.06 3.40
N THR A 90 7.58 -11.58 2.29
CA THR A 90 6.82 -10.96 1.19
C THR A 90 6.03 -11.99 0.41
N LEU A 91 6.63 -13.16 0.13
CA LEU A 91 5.94 -14.29 -0.50
C LEU A 91 4.76 -14.78 0.36
N SER A 92 4.95 -14.88 1.69
CA SER A 92 3.88 -15.22 2.63
C SER A 92 2.71 -14.22 2.60
N ARG A 93 3.00 -12.92 2.47
CA ARG A 93 1.96 -11.88 2.33
C ARG A 93 1.23 -12.01 0.99
N ARG A 94 1.95 -12.22 -0.11
CA ARG A 94 1.36 -12.43 -1.45
C ARG A 94 0.38 -13.62 -1.44
N GLY A 95 0.76 -14.74 -0.82
CA GLY A 95 -0.11 -15.91 -0.67
C GLY A 95 -1.37 -15.65 0.16
N ARG A 96 -1.33 -14.67 1.07
CA ARG A 96 -2.44 -14.29 1.97
C ARG A 96 -3.17 -13.01 1.53
N ALA A 97 -2.86 -12.45 0.37
CA ALA A 97 -3.33 -11.13 -0.05
C ALA A 97 -4.87 -10.97 0.03
N ALA A 98 -5.62 -11.99 -0.40
CA ALA A 98 -7.08 -11.96 -0.33
C ALA A 98 -7.61 -11.84 1.11
N ALA A 99 -6.97 -12.52 2.07
CA ALA A 99 -7.34 -12.43 3.48
C ALA A 99 -6.93 -11.06 4.06
N LEU A 100 -5.70 -10.62 3.78
CA LEU A 100 -5.18 -9.34 4.23
C LEU A 100 -5.97 -8.15 3.69
N ALA A 101 -6.57 -8.27 2.50
CA ALA A 101 -7.37 -7.22 1.89
C ALA A 101 -8.74 -7.01 2.54
N ARG A 102 -9.23 -7.98 3.32
CA ARG A 102 -10.54 -7.94 3.98
C ARG A 102 -10.47 -7.47 5.43
N THR A 103 -9.30 -7.55 6.06
CA THR A 103 -9.15 -7.30 7.49
C THR A 103 -8.23 -6.11 7.71
N PRO A 104 -8.70 -5.04 8.39
CA PRO A 104 -7.84 -3.94 8.80
C PRO A 104 -6.65 -4.45 9.62
N GLY A 105 -5.49 -3.83 9.45
CA GLY A 105 -4.30 -4.08 10.26
C GLY A 105 -3.78 -2.78 10.89
N GLU A 106 -2.59 -2.85 11.45
CA GLU A 106 -1.93 -1.66 12.01
C GLU A 106 -1.29 -0.80 10.90
N LEU A 107 -1.26 0.52 11.13
CA LEU A 107 -0.41 1.43 10.37
C LEU A 107 1.07 1.14 10.65
N GLY A 108 1.94 1.45 9.68
CA GLY A 108 3.38 1.33 9.87
C GLY A 108 3.92 2.33 10.88
N PRO A 109 5.15 2.11 11.40
CA PRO A 109 5.77 3.00 12.38
C PRO A 109 6.12 4.39 11.84
N HIS A 110 6.17 4.55 10.51
CA HIS A 110 6.44 5.81 9.83
C HIS A 110 5.18 6.48 9.28
N ASP A 111 4.01 5.87 9.49
CA ASP A 111 2.72 6.38 9.09
C ASP A 111 2.05 7.16 10.24
N PRO A 112 1.10 8.06 9.95
CA PRO A 112 0.66 8.47 8.62
C PRO A 112 1.58 9.50 7.97
N TYR A 113 1.62 9.50 6.63
CA TYR A 113 2.01 10.67 5.86
C TYR A 113 1.08 11.86 6.16
N PRO A 114 1.60 13.10 6.13
CA PRO A 114 0.78 14.30 6.28
C PRO A 114 -0.34 14.35 5.23
N LEU A 115 -1.53 14.77 5.65
CA LEU A 115 -2.64 15.02 4.73
C LEU A 115 -2.29 16.23 3.86
N THR A 116 -2.38 16.08 2.53
CA THR A 116 -2.12 17.15 1.57
C THR A 116 -3.36 17.41 0.72
N THR A 117 -3.57 18.66 0.29
CA THR A 117 -4.77 19.06 -0.47
C THR A 117 -4.94 18.34 -1.82
N GLY A 118 -3.87 17.74 -2.35
CA GLY A 118 -3.90 16.97 -3.60
C GLY A 118 -4.07 15.45 -3.41
N CYS A 119 -4.18 14.95 -2.18
CA CYS A 119 -4.38 13.52 -1.96
C CYS A 119 -5.83 13.10 -2.28
N ALA A 120 -6.03 11.81 -2.57
CA ALA A 120 -7.32 11.30 -2.98
C ALA A 120 -8.42 11.50 -1.93
N LEU A 121 -8.07 11.55 -0.63
CA LEU A 121 -9.03 11.84 0.43
C LEU A 121 -9.58 13.28 0.32
N SER A 122 -8.71 14.25 0.07
CA SER A 122 -9.08 15.66 -0.06
C SER A 122 -9.83 15.98 -1.35
N THR A 123 -9.62 15.18 -2.41
CA THR A 123 -10.24 15.38 -3.72
C THR A 123 -11.35 14.36 -4.01
N MET A 124 -11.93 13.75 -2.97
CA MET A 124 -12.98 12.75 -3.15
C MET A 124 -14.23 13.37 -3.80
N PRO A 125 -14.73 12.82 -4.92
CA PRO A 125 -15.87 13.39 -5.60
C PRO A 125 -17.19 13.07 -4.88
N ALA A 126 -18.23 13.87 -5.13
CA ALA A 126 -19.56 13.69 -4.54
C ALA A 126 -20.26 12.39 -4.99
N ASP A 127 -19.86 11.83 -6.13
CA ASP A 127 -20.36 10.56 -6.66
C ASP A 127 -19.50 9.34 -6.25
N ALA A 128 -18.52 9.51 -5.34
CA ALA A 128 -17.73 8.40 -4.85
C ALA A 128 -18.63 7.27 -4.33
N ARG A 129 -18.36 6.06 -4.80
CA ARG A 129 -19.13 4.87 -4.48
C ARG A 129 -19.13 4.60 -2.96
N PRO A 130 -20.19 3.99 -2.41
CA PRO A 130 -20.29 3.76 -0.97
C PRO A 130 -19.13 2.97 -0.35
N ASP A 131 -18.61 1.96 -1.05
CA ASP A 131 -17.49 1.15 -0.54
C ASP A 131 -16.19 1.95 -0.44
N TRP A 132 -15.94 2.86 -1.39
CA TRP A 132 -14.81 3.77 -1.35
C TRP A 132 -14.92 4.83 -0.25
N ARG A 133 -16.12 5.36 0.01
CA ARG A 133 -16.36 6.26 1.15
C ARG A 133 -16.11 5.57 2.48
N ALA A 134 -16.68 4.37 2.66
CA ALA A 134 -16.46 3.57 3.86
C ALA A 134 -14.97 3.26 4.10
N ALA A 135 -14.21 3.00 3.04
CA ALA A 135 -12.77 2.80 3.14
C ALA A 135 -12.00 4.08 3.52
N ALA A 136 -12.46 5.25 3.07
CA ALA A 136 -11.91 6.53 3.48
C ALA A 136 -12.18 6.83 4.96
N ASP A 137 -13.40 6.54 5.42
CA ASP A 137 -13.77 6.66 6.85
C ASP A 137 -12.94 5.69 7.71
N GLU A 138 -12.76 4.45 7.25
CA GLU A 138 -11.93 3.41 7.89
C GLU A 138 -10.49 3.93 8.12
N ILE A 139 -9.83 4.43 7.07
CA ILE A 139 -8.45 4.92 7.20
C ILE A 139 -8.35 6.21 8.02
N THR A 140 -9.34 7.10 7.92
CA THR A 140 -9.38 8.34 8.72
C THR A 140 -9.46 8.01 10.20
N ALA A 141 -10.29 7.03 10.59
CA ALA A 141 -10.39 6.55 11.96
C ALA A 141 -9.07 5.92 12.45
N ALA A 142 -8.46 5.04 11.64
CA ALA A 142 -7.19 4.40 11.98
C ALA A 142 -6.05 5.41 12.16
N VAL A 143 -6.00 6.46 11.31
CA VAL A 143 -5.05 7.56 11.43
C VAL A 143 -5.26 8.35 12.72
N ALA A 144 -6.51 8.70 13.05
CA ALA A 144 -6.82 9.40 14.28
C ALA A 144 -6.44 8.59 15.53
N GLU A 145 -6.74 7.29 15.55
CA GLU A 145 -6.33 6.38 16.62
C GLU A 145 -4.79 6.32 16.76
N HIS A 146 -4.07 6.16 15.64
CA HIS A 146 -2.62 6.08 15.64
C HIS A 146 -1.98 7.34 16.23
N VAL A 147 -2.43 8.53 15.80
CA VAL A 147 -1.96 9.82 16.33
C VAL A 147 -2.26 9.95 17.83
N ASN A 148 -3.47 9.59 18.26
CA ASN A 148 -3.87 9.68 19.66
C ASN A 148 -3.18 8.66 20.57
N SER A 149 -2.70 7.54 20.03
CA SER A 149 -2.02 6.49 20.80
C SER A 149 -0.61 6.87 21.24
N GLY A 150 -0.06 7.99 20.76
CA GLY A 150 1.33 8.40 21.02
C GLY A 150 2.38 7.50 20.33
N LYS A 151 1.95 6.53 19.50
CA LYS A 151 2.83 5.71 18.66
C LYS A 151 3.45 6.51 17.51
N TYR A 152 2.86 7.66 17.18
CA TYR A 152 3.37 8.55 16.16
C TYR A 152 4.59 9.32 16.68
N SER A 153 5.78 8.97 16.17
CA SER A 153 7.05 9.64 16.50
C SER A 153 7.44 10.74 15.50
N GLY A 154 6.54 11.08 14.55
CA GLY A 154 6.83 12.00 13.47
C GLY A 154 7.22 13.39 13.96
N ILE A 155 8.31 13.92 13.39
CA ILE A 155 8.95 15.23 13.66
C ILE A 155 8.05 16.43 13.28
N HIS A 156 6.85 16.20 12.75
CA HIS A 156 5.95 17.25 12.32
C HIS A 156 5.14 17.79 13.50
N GLU A 157 5.70 18.78 14.18
CA GLU A 157 4.97 19.68 15.07
C GLU A 157 3.69 20.18 14.37
N ARG A 158 2.54 19.92 15.01
CA ARG A 158 1.24 20.56 14.79
C ARG A 158 0.59 20.33 13.41
N ILE A 159 -0.03 19.17 13.22
CA ILE A 159 -1.26 19.09 12.40
C ILE A 159 -2.41 19.61 13.27
N THR A 160 -2.52 20.93 13.40
CA THR A 160 -3.71 21.57 13.97
C THR A 160 -4.83 21.60 12.93
N THR A 161 -6.03 21.18 13.37
CA THR A 161 -7.36 21.34 12.76
C THR A 161 -7.65 20.58 11.47
N PHE A 162 -8.35 19.44 11.63
CA PHE A 162 -9.29 18.92 10.64
C PHE A 162 -10.35 20.00 10.32
N PRO A 163 -10.62 20.34 9.05
CA PRO A 163 -11.77 21.16 8.71
C PRO A 163 -13.03 20.37 9.06
N GLY A 164 -13.76 20.87 10.06
CA GLY A 164 -14.93 20.23 10.62
C GLY A 164 -16.02 19.98 9.59
N ARG A 165 -16.65 18.81 9.72
CA ARG A 165 -18.01 18.55 9.27
C ARG A 165 -18.90 19.69 9.80
N PRO A 166 -19.68 20.39 8.97
CA PRO A 166 -20.62 21.37 9.48
C PRO A 166 -21.67 20.65 10.36
N PRO A 167 -22.07 21.23 11.50
CA PRO A 167 -23.18 20.70 12.27
C PRO A 167 -24.47 20.82 11.46
N ASP A 168 -25.32 19.79 11.57
CA ASP A 168 -26.72 19.82 11.13
C ASP A 168 -27.54 20.84 11.96
#